data_AF-A0A537ZV10-F1
#
_entry.id   AF-A0A537ZV10-F1
#
_cell.length_a   1.000
_cell.length_b   1.000
_cell.length_c   1.000
_cell.angle_alpha   90.00
_cell.angle_beta   90.00
_cell.angle_gamma   90.00
#
_symmetry.space_group_name_H-M   'P 1'
#
loop_
_entity.id
_entity.type
_entity.pdbx_description
1 polymer ?
#
loop_
_entity_poly.entity_id
_entity_poly.type
_entity_poly.pdbx_seq_one_letter_code
_entity_poly.pdbx_strand_id
1 'polypeptide(L)'
;MSELETRNCTLRLSAQNVAEPCPRDLCVFWEPGGAVVDAACGLERLALDVRRPDVAAYLLELRERLDQEREVGSNSKGGSR
;
A
#
# COMPACT_ATOMS: atom_id res chain seq x y z
N MET A 1 -26.61 1.89 -4.70
CA MET A 1 -25.61 2.83 -5.25
C MET A 1 -24.73 3.21 -4.07
N SER A 2 -23.57 2.62 -3.84
CA SER A 2 -22.48 2.46 -4.80
C SER A 2 -21.79 1.12 -4.60
N GLU A 3 -21.59 0.37 -5.68
CA GLU A 3 -20.53 -0.64 -5.73
C GLU A 3 -19.25 0.09 -5.36
N LEU A 4 -18.71 -0.20 -4.18
CA LEU A 4 -17.37 0.19 -3.80
C LEU A 4 -16.47 -0.48 -4.83
N GLU A 5 -16.14 0.21 -5.91
CA GLU A 5 -15.14 -0.26 -6.87
C GLU A 5 -13.88 -0.56 -6.06
N THR A 6 -13.62 -1.85 -5.86
CA THR A 6 -12.47 -2.30 -5.12
C THR A 6 -11.25 -1.94 -5.95
N ARG A 7 -10.68 -0.76 -5.69
CA ARG A 7 -9.48 -0.29 -6.40
C ARG A 7 -8.39 -1.34 -6.27
N ASN A 8 -7.80 -1.74 -7.39
CA ASN A 8 -6.69 -2.67 -7.40
C ASN A 8 -5.41 -1.99 -6.89
N CYS A 9 -4.49 -2.77 -6.33
CA CYS A 9 -3.16 -2.30 -6.00
C CYS A 9 -2.37 -1.99 -7.29
N THR A 10 -2.12 -0.71 -7.56
CA THR A 10 -1.37 -0.24 -8.74
C THR A 10 0.02 -0.86 -8.87
N LEU A 11 0.72 -1.11 -7.75
CA LEU A 11 2.06 -1.71 -7.77
C LEU A 11 2.03 -3.17 -8.25
N ARG A 12 1.15 -3.99 -7.71
CA ARG A 12 0.99 -5.40 -8.13
C ARG A 12 0.48 -5.52 -9.55
N LEU A 13 -0.44 -4.64 -9.94
CA LEU A 13 -0.91 -4.59 -11.31
C LEU A 13 0.23 -4.22 -12.28
N SER A 14 1.03 -3.19 -11.98
CA SER A 14 2.07 -2.71 -12.90
C SER A 14 3.33 -3.56 -12.90
N ALA A 15 3.71 -4.15 -11.76
CA ALA A 15 4.93 -4.96 -11.63
C ALA A 15 4.73 -6.42 -12.07
N GLN A 16 3.58 -7.00 -11.74
CA GLN A 16 3.34 -8.44 -11.88
C GLN A 16 2.12 -8.76 -12.76
N ASN A 17 1.40 -7.75 -13.25
CA ASN A 17 0.13 -7.92 -13.96
C ASN A 17 -0.92 -8.68 -13.13
N VAL A 18 -0.88 -8.51 -11.80
CA VAL A 18 -1.80 -9.14 -10.86
C VAL A 18 -2.81 -8.11 -10.37
N ALA A 19 -4.08 -8.35 -10.65
CA ALA A 19 -5.19 -7.58 -10.09
C ALA A 19 -5.52 -8.09 -8.69
N GLU A 20 -5.01 -7.40 -7.67
CA GLU A 20 -5.36 -7.65 -6.27
C GLU A 20 -6.06 -6.43 -5.66
N PRO A 21 -7.02 -6.62 -4.74
CA PRO A 21 -7.67 -5.52 -4.06
C PRO A 21 -6.67 -4.71 -3.20
N CYS A 22 -6.81 -3.38 -3.19
CA CYS A 22 -5.95 -2.51 -2.40
C CYS A 22 -6.14 -2.77 -0.89
N PRO A 23 -5.06 -3.04 -0.13
CA PRO A 23 -5.13 -3.31 1.31
C PRO A 23 -5.41 -2.08 2.19
N ARG A 24 -5.46 -0.87 1.60
CA ARG A 24 -5.78 0.41 2.29
C ARG A 24 -4.98 0.59 3.57
N ASP A 25 -5.62 0.76 4.73
CA ASP A 25 -5.00 1.08 6.02
C ASP A 25 -3.97 0.04 6.50
N LEU A 26 -3.96 -1.16 5.91
CA LEU A 26 -2.94 -2.19 6.17
C LEU A 26 -1.64 -1.96 5.38
N CYS A 27 -1.68 -1.18 4.30
CA CYS A 27 -0.52 -0.86 3.47
C CYS A 27 0.34 0.21 4.12
N VAL A 28 1.67 0.00 4.18
CA VAL A 28 2.61 1.03 4.68
C VAL A 28 2.57 2.35 3.91
N PHE A 29 2.19 2.34 2.63
CA PHE A 29 2.11 3.54 1.80
C PHE A 29 0.74 4.23 1.81
N TRP A 30 -0.21 3.70 2.57
CA TRP A 30 -1.52 4.32 2.66
C TRP A 30 -1.46 5.59 3.49
N GLU A 31 -1.98 6.67 2.91
CA GLU A 31 -2.14 7.93 3.63
C GLU A 31 -3.61 8.07 4.05
N PRO A 32 -3.88 8.14 5.37
CA PRO A 32 -5.23 8.41 5.83
C PRO A 32 -5.67 9.79 5.36
N GLY A 33 -6.94 9.88 4.96
CA GLY A 33 -7.57 11.15 4.65
C GLY A 33 -7.82 11.99 5.90
N GLY A 34 -8.26 13.23 5.68
CA GLY A 34 -8.67 14.16 6.73
C GLY A 34 -9.92 14.92 6.34
N ALA A 35 -10.28 15.95 7.11
CA ALA A 35 -11.53 16.70 6.94
C ALA A 35 -11.73 17.33 5.55
N VAL A 36 -10.66 17.53 4.78
CA VAL A 36 -10.67 18.18 3.47
C VAL A 36 -9.89 17.42 2.39
N VAL A 37 -9.37 16.23 2.71
CA VAL A 37 -8.49 15.47 1.82
C VAL A 37 -8.87 13.99 1.88
N ASP A 38 -9.15 13.39 0.72
CA ASP A 38 -9.48 11.96 0.65
C ASP A 38 -8.29 11.07 1.02
N ALA A 39 -8.59 9.91 1.59
CA ALA A 39 -7.63 8.85 1.81
C ALA A 39 -7.19 8.25 0.47
N ALA A 40 -5.88 8.02 0.31
CA ALA A 40 -5.33 7.58 -0.97
C ALA A 40 -4.02 6.80 -0.79
N CYS A 41 -3.58 6.15 -1.87
CA CYS A 41 -2.23 5.63 -1.94
C CYS A 41 -1.24 6.81 -2.00
N GLY A 42 -0.32 6.93 -1.04
CA GLY A 42 0.63 8.03 -0.98
C GLY A 42 1.50 8.14 -2.23
N LEU A 43 1.74 7.02 -2.92
CA LEU A 43 2.48 6.99 -4.19
C LEU A 43 1.76 7.74 -5.32
N GLU A 44 0.44 7.86 -5.30
CA GLU A 44 -0.33 8.62 -6.31
C GLU A 44 -0.09 10.13 -6.19
N ARG A 45 0.37 10.60 -5.02
CA ARG A 45 0.71 12.01 -4.78
C ARG A 45 2.16 12.32 -5.15
N LEU A 46 2.99 11.30 -5.29
CA LEU A 46 4.35 11.47 -5.74
C LEU A 46 4.34 11.60 -7.26
N ALA A 47 5.18 12.48 -7.81
CA ALA A 47 5.40 12.60 -9.25
C ALA A 47 6.24 11.42 -9.80
N LEU A 48 5.93 10.19 -9.38
CA LEU A 48 6.56 8.94 -9.77
C LEU A 48 5.69 8.24 -10.81
N ASP A 49 6.30 7.79 -11.91
CA ASP A 49 5.58 6.97 -12.89
C ASP A 49 5.52 5.52 -12.44
N VAL A 50 4.58 5.22 -11.55
CA VAL A 50 4.35 3.88 -10.97
C VAL A 50 3.82 2.85 -11.97
N ARG A 51 3.54 3.26 -13.22
CA ARG A 51 3.16 2.35 -14.30
C ARG A 51 4.36 1.71 -14.99
N ARG A 52 5.57 2.26 -14.76
CA ARG A 52 6.80 1.64 -15.23
C ARG A 52 7.07 0.35 -14.44
N PRO A 53 7.19 -0.82 -15.11
CA PRO A 53 7.29 -2.10 -14.41
C PRO A 53 8.51 -2.22 -13.48
N ASP A 54 9.64 -1.62 -13.84
CA ASP A 54 10.86 -1.61 -13.04
C ASP A 54 10.69 -0.82 -11.74
N VAL A 55 10.09 0.38 -11.83
CA VAL A 55 9.78 1.23 -10.68
C VAL A 55 8.73 0.55 -9.80
N ALA A 56 7.68 -0.01 -10.41
CA ALA A 56 6.62 -0.70 -9.69
C ALA A 56 7.16 -1.91 -8.92
N ALA A 57 8.04 -2.71 -9.53
CA ALA A 57 8.65 -3.88 -8.90
C ALA A 57 9.50 -3.50 -7.70
N TYR A 58 10.33 -2.46 -7.81
CA TYR A 58 11.14 -1.96 -6.70
C TYR A 58 10.28 -1.46 -5.54
N LEU A 59 9.26 -0.65 -5.81
CA LEU A 59 8.35 -0.14 -4.78
C LEU A 59 7.51 -1.25 -4.14
N LEU A 60 7.15 -2.27 -4.92
CA LEU A 60 6.43 -3.44 -4.41
C LEU A 60 7.31 -4.26 -3.45
N GLU A 61 8.57 -4.51 -3.80
CA GLU A 61 9.53 -5.16 -2.90
C GLU A 61 9.69 -4.35 -1.61
N LEU A 62 9.82 -3.03 -1.72
CA LEU A 62 9.93 -2.14 -0.57
C LEU A 62 8.68 -2.22 0.32
N ARG A 63 7.48 -2.22 -0.27
CA ARG A 63 6.20 -2.41 0.46
C ARG A 63 6.26 -3.70 1.28
N GLU A 64 6.55 -4.82 0.62
CA GLU A 64 6.50 -6.15 1.22
C GLU A 64 7.53 -6.29 2.36
N ARG A 65 8.72 -5.70 2.22
CA ARG A 65 9.73 -5.67 3.28
C ARG A 65 9.30 -4.85 4.49
N LEU A 66 8.71 -3.67 4.27
CA LEU A 66 8.24 -2.82 5.35
C LEU A 66 7.03 -3.40 6.09
N ASP A 67 6.13 -4.05 5.37
CA ASP A 67 4.96 -4.72 5.96
C ASP A 67 5.42 -5.90 6.86
N GLN A 68 6.41 -6.69 6.43
CA GLN A 68 7.00 -7.76 7.26
C GLN A 68 7.60 -7.23 8.56
N GLU A 69 8.36 -6.13 8.52
CA GLU A 69 8.94 -5.51 9.73
C GLU A 69 7.86 -4.95 10.67
N ARG A 70 6.77 -4.40 10.13
CA ARG A 70 5.62 -3.94 10.92
C ARG A 70 4.94 -5.08 11.69
N GLU A 71 4.80 -6.24 11.08
CA GLU A 71 4.24 -7.43 11.72
C GLU A 71 5.13 -7.90 12.88
N VAL A 72 6.45 -7.92 12.69
CA VAL A 72 7.43 -8.28 13.74
C VAL A 72 7.41 -7.28 14.91
N GLY A 73 7.35 -5.98 14.61
CA GLY A 73 7.26 -4.93 15.62
C GLY A 73 5.95 -4.93 16.42
N SER A 74 4.86 -5.41 15.82
CA SER A 74 3.56 -5.53 16.50
C SER A 74 3.52 -6.69 17.51
N ASN A 75 4.39 -7.69 17.36
CA ASN A 75 4.44 -8.88 18.21
C ASN A 75 5.34 -8.73 19.46
N SER A 76 6.01 -7.58 19.63
CA SER A 76 6.88 -7.31 20.79
C SER A 76 6.18 -6.59 21.96
N LYS A 77 4.87 -6.28 21.83
CA LYS A 77 4.01 -5.81 22.94
C LYS A 77 3.19 -6.98 23.52
N GLY A 78 3.86 -7.96 24.11
CA GLY A 78 3.19 -9.12 24.73
C GLY A 78 3.94 -9.76 25.90
N GLY A 79 4.93 -9.07 26.48
CA GLY A 79 5.71 -9.60 27.60
C GLY A 79 6.07 -8.50 28.59
N SER A 80 5.16 -8.17 29.50
CA SER A 80 5.50 -7.38 30.68
C SER A 80 4.68 -7.83 31.88
N ARG A 81 5.37 -8.64 32.70
CA ARG A 81 5.14 -9.01 34.12
C ARG A 81 3.98 -9.94 34.46
#